data_AF-X0ZSY8-F1
#
_entry.id   AF-X0ZSY8-F1
#
_cell.length_a   1.000
_cell.length_b   1.000
_cell.length_c   1.000
_cell.angle_alpha   90.00
_cell.angle_beta   90.00
_cell.angle_gamma   90.00
#
_symmetry.space_group_name_H-M   'P 1'
#
loop_
_entity.id
_entity.type
_entity.pdbx_description
1 polymer ?
#
loop_
_entity_poly.entity_id
_entity_poly.type
_entity_poly.pdbx_seq_one_letter_code
_entity_poly.pdbx_strand_id
1 'polypeptide(L)'
;MENFADRKYVVVGAASIVAKVRRDQRVAELRLKHGDLGSGYTSDARTISFLERWVREHGKLPEFARKSWKTAQRIESEAKQKKLTESKYR
;
A
#
# COMPACT_ATOMS: atom_id res chain seq x y z
N MET A 1 -20.24 6.44 -19.98
CA MET A 1 -19.09 6.65 -19.08
C MET A 1 -17.99 7.28 -19.91
N GLU A 2 -17.69 8.57 -19.72
CA GLU A 2 -16.68 9.28 -20.51
C GLU A 2 -15.32 9.19 -19.78
N ASN A 3 -14.29 8.69 -20.46
CA ASN A 3 -12.93 8.57 -19.90
C ASN A 3 -12.15 9.88 -20.16
N PHE A 4 -11.19 10.24 -19.28
CA PHE A 4 -10.26 11.37 -19.43
C PHE A 4 -10.87 12.80 -19.36
N ALA A 5 -11.89 12.99 -18.53
CA ALA A 5 -12.55 14.29 -18.33
C ALA A 5 -11.61 15.41 -17.82
N ASP A 6 -10.50 15.06 -17.17
CA ASP A 6 -9.49 15.99 -16.66
C ASP A 6 -8.71 16.74 -17.76
N ARG A 7 -8.74 16.25 -19.01
CA ARG A 7 -8.12 16.91 -20.17
C ARG A 7 -9.03 17.92 -20.87
N LYS A 8 -10.35 17.80 -20.65
CA LYS A 8 -11.38 18.52 -21.40
C LYS A 8 -11.99 19.66 -20.58
N TYR A 9 -12.03 19.50 -19.26
CA TYR A 9 -12.65 20.46 -18.35
C TYR A 9 -11.61 20.98 -17.34
N VAL A 10 -11.30 22.28 -17.40
CA VAL A 10 -10.32 22.95 -16.52
C VAL A 10 -10.62 22.70 -15.03
N VAL A 11 -11.90 22.70 -14.65
CA VAL A 11 -12.34 22.42 -13.26
C VAL A 11 -11.99 21.00 -12.83
N VAL A 12 -12.13 20.01 -13.72
CA VAL A 12 -11.76 18.61 -13.43
C VAL A 12 -10.24 18.43 -13.41
N GLY A 13 -9.52 19.17 -14.27
CA GLY A 13 -8.06 19.26 -14.24
C GLY A 13 -7.54 19.81 -12.90
N ALA A 14 -8.12 20.91 -12.41
CA ALA A 14 -7.79 21.50 -11.11
C ALA A 14 -8.04 20.51 -9.96
N ALA A 15 -9.19 19.82 -9.97
CA ALA A 15 -9.48 18.78 -8.98
C ALA A 15 -8.47 17.63 -9.03
N SER A 16 -8.05 17.22 -10.23
CA SER A 16 -7.04 16.17 -10.45
C SER A 16 -5.65 16.59 -9.90
N ILE A 17 -5.27 17.86 -10.05
CA ILE A 17 -4.03 18.40 -9.48
C ILE A 17 -4.09 18.39 -7.95
N VAL A 18 -5.15 18.94 -7.36
CA VAL A 18 -5.32 18.99 -5.90
C VAL A 18 -5.31 17.57 -5.31
N ALA A 19 -5.99 16.62 -5.94
CA ALA A 19 -6.00 15.23 -5.50
C ALA A 19 -4.60 14.59 -5.54
N LYS A 20 -3.82 14.82 -6.60
CA LYS A 20 -2.45 14.29 -6.71
C LYS A 20 -1.52 14.91 -5.67
N VAL A 21 -1.55 16.23 -5.48
CA VAL A 21 -0.72 16.92 -4.47
C VAL A 21 -1.03 16.40 -3.07
N ARG A 22 -2.32 16.27 -2.72
CA ARG A 22 -2.73 15.73 -1.41
C ARG A 22 -2.31 14.27 -1.23
N ARG A 23 -2.41 13.45 -2.27
CA ARG A 23 -1.92 12.06 -2.24
C ARG A 23 -0.43 12.02 -1.96
N ASP A 24 0.35 12.80 -2.69
CA ASP A 24 1.82 12.77 -2.59
C ASP A 24 2.29 13.28 -1.23
N GLN A 25 1.65 14.33 -0.69
CA GLN A 25 1.88 14.80 0.69
C GLN A 25 1.62 13.69 1.70
N ARG A 26 0.47 13.00 1.62
CA ARG A 26 0.14 11.93 2.55
C ARG A 26 1.12 10.74 2.45
N VAL A 27 1.56 10.40 1.24
CA VAL A 27 2.56 9.35 1.04
C VAL A 27 3.92 9.77 1.62
N ALA A 28 4.32 11.04 1.48
CA ALA A 28 5.54 11.57 2.09
C ALA A 28 5.50 11.49 3.62
N GLU A 29 4.38 11.85 4.25
CA GLU A 29 4.19 11.70 5.71
C GLU A 29 4.35 10.25 6.18
N LEU A 30 3.81 9.29 5.43
CA LEU A 30 3.97 7.87 5.75
C LEU A 30 5.41 7.41 5.58
N ARG A 31 6.12 7.90 4.57
CA ARG A 31 7.55 7.61 4.37
C ARG A 31 8.43 8.15 5.50
N LEU A 32 8.10 9.33 6.04
CA LEU A 32 8.81 9.88 7.20
C LEU A 32 8.66 9.00 8.45
N LYS A 33 7.49 8.37 8.64
CA LYS A 33 7.20 7.54 9.81
C LYS A 33 7.66 6.10 9.69
N HIS A 34 7.61 5.53 8.49
CA HIS A 34 7.78 4.09 8.28
C HIS A 34 8.95 3.73 7.35
N GLY A 35 9.67 4.73 6.83
CA GLY A 35 10.78 4.54 5.89
C GLY A 35 10.31 4.36 4.45
N ASP A 36 11.12 3.68 3.64
CA ASP A 36 10.81 3.47 2.22
C ASP A 36 9.67 2.46 2.02
N LEU A 37 8.51 2.98 1.62
CA LEU A 37 7.31 2.21 1.26
C LEU A 37 7.34 1.69 -0.18
N GLY A 38 8.33 2.08 -0.99
CA GLY A 38 8.28 1.94 -2.44
C GLY A 38 7.22 2.85 -3.06
N SER A 39 6.75 2.51 -4.26
CA SER A 39 5.73 3.28 -4.99
C SER A 39 4.30 3.09 -4.48
N GLY A 40 4.05 2.10 -3.62
CA GLY A 40 2.70 1.72 -3.18
C GLY A 40 1.95 0.84 -4.17
N TYR A 41 2.56 0.48 -5.31
CA TYR A 41 2.00 -0.48 -6.27
C TYR A 41 2.51 -1.89 -6.00
N THR A 42 1.67 -2.87 -6.35
CA THR A 42 1.97 -4.31 -6.23
C THR A 42 3.01 -4.79 -7.23
N SER A 43 3.34 -3.98 -8.24
CA SER A 43 4.43 -4.25 -9.18
C SER A 43 5.80 -3.83 -8.65
N ASP A 44 5.86 -3.04 -7.58
CA ASP A 44 7.12 -2.58 -6.99
C ASP A 44 7.55 -3.52 -5.88
N ALA A 45 8.70 -4.17 -6.09
CA ALA A 45 9.29 -5.09 -5.12
C ALA A 45 9.51 -4.44 -3.75
N ARG A 46 9.84 -3.14 -3.69
CA ARG A 46 10.03 -2.43 -2.42
C ARG A 46 8.75 -2.35 -1.60
N THR A 47 7.62 -2.12 -2.27
CA THR A 47 6.29 -2.11 -1.61
C THR A 47 5.97 -3.48 -1.03
N ILE A 48 6.25 -4.56 -1.78
CA ILE A 48 6.03 -5.93 -1.32
C ILE A 48 6.91 -6.22 -0.10
N SER A 49 8.22 -5.95 -0.20
CA SER A 49 9.16 -6.19 0.90
C SER A 49 8.83 -5.38 2.15
N PHE A 50 8.34 -4.14 2.00
CA PHE A 50 7.85 -3.34 3.11
C PHE A 50 6.65 -4.03 3.81
N LEU A 51 5.66 -4.46 3.04
CA LEU A 51 4.46 -5.12 3.58
C LEU A 51 4.79 -6.45 4.26
N GLU A 52 5.66 -7.27 3.66
CA GLU A 52 6.11 -8.53 4.26
C GLU A 52 6.83 -8.31 5.59
N ARG A 53 7.73 -7.32 5.65
CA ARG A 53 8.43 -6.95 6.89
C ARG A 53 7.45 -6.45 7.94
N TRP A 54 6.53 -5.57 7.55
CA TRP A 54 5.53 -5.01 8.44
C TRP A 54 4.66 -6.11 9.08
N VAL A 55 4.13 -7.03 8.26
CA VAL A 55 3.28 -8.12 8.76
C VAL A 55 4.09 -9.08 9.65
N ARG A 56 5.37 -9.31 9.36
CA ARG A 56 6.24 -10.12 10.23
C ARG A 56 6.45 -9.47 11.60
N GLU A 57 6.61 -8.15 11.65
CA GLU A 57 6.85 -7.40 12.89
C GLU A 57 5.57 -7.15 13.70
N HIS A 58 4.46 -6.81 13.03
CA HIS A 58 3.21 -6.39 13.67
C HIS A 58 2.11 -7.46 13.66
N GLY A 59 2.30 -8.56 12.93
CA GLY A 59 1.34 -9.67 12.80
C GLY A 59 0.12 -9.37 11.92
N LYS A 60 -0.02 -8.16 11.39
CA LYS A 60 -1.15 -7.71 10.56
C LYS A 60 -0.70 -6.65 9.55
N LEU A 61 -1.48 -6.45 8.49
CA LEU A 61 -1.22 -5.39 7.51
C LEU A 61 -1.31 -3.98 8.15
N PRO A 62 -0.56 -2.98 7.61
CA PRO A 62 -0.68 -1.60 8.06
C PRO A 62 -2.10 -1.07 7.87
N GLU A 63 -2.56 -0.17 8.74
CA GLU A 63 -3.91 0.40 8.64
C GLU A 63 -4.11 1.21 7.35
N PHE A 64 -3.06 1.85 6.87
CA PHE A 64 -3.08 2.59 5.60
C PHE A 64 -2.99 1.68 4.37
N ALA A 65 -2.77 0.37 4.54
CA ALA A 65 -2.75 -0.58 3.43
C ALA A 65 -4.17 -1.02 3.05
N ARG A 66 -4.40 -1.22 1.76
CA ARG A 66 -5.69 -1.69 1.25
C ARG A 66 -5.83 -3.19 1.48
N LYS A 67 -6.51 -3.57 2.57
CA LYS A 67 -6.75 -4.98 2.95
C LYS A 67 -7.54 -5.80 1.92
N SER A 68 -8.29 -5.14 1.04
CA SER A 68 -9.06 -5.79 -0.04
C SER A 68 -8.21 -6.17 -1.25
N TRP A 69 -6.96 -5.69 -1.35
CA TRP A 69 -6.11 -6.03 -2.49
C TRP A 69 -5.60 -7.47 -2.36
N LYS A 70 -5.72 -8.25 -3.44
CA LYS A 70 -5.29 -9.65 -3.50
C LYS A 70 -3.85 -9.85 -3.01
N THR A 71 -2.94 -8.95 -3.39
CA THR A 71 -1.53 -9.01 -2.96
C THR A 71 -1.39 -8.82 -1.45
N ALA A 72 -2.14 -7.88 -0.86
CA ALA A 72 -2.10 -7.65 0.58
C ALA A 72 -2.67 -8.85 1.35
N GLN A 73 -3.79 -9.41 0.89
CA GLN A 73 -4.37 -10.62 1.48
C GLN A 73 -3.42 -11.81 1.42
N ARG A 74 -2.75 -12.02 0.28
CA ARG A 74 -1.76 -13.09 0.10
C ARG A 74 -0.60 -12.97 1.08
N ILE A 75 -0.01 -11.77 1.19
CA ILE A 75 1.09 -11.51 2.13
C ILE A 75 0.65 -11.78 3.57
N GLU A 76 -0.56 -11.36 3.96
CA GLU A 76 -1.08 -11.61 5.30
C GLU A 76 -1.30 -13.12 5.56
N SER A 77 -1.86 -13.85 4.60
CA SER A 77 -2.07 -15.30 4.75
C SER A 77 -0.77 -16.08 4.83
N GLU A 78 0.22 -15.74 4.00
CA GLU A 78 1.54 -16.40 3.98
C GLU A 78 2.28 -16.19 5.31
N ALA A 79 2.20 -14.98 5.86
CA ALA A 79 2.79 -14.69 7.17
C ALA A 79 2.12 -15.46 8.32
N LYS A 80 0.78 -15.59 8.30
CA LYS A 80 0.03 -16.40 9.26
C LYS A 80 0.40 -17.88 9.18
N GLN A 81 0.57 -18.41 7.97
CA GLN A 81 0.95 -19.81 7.74
C GLN A 81 2.35 -20.12 8.29
N LYS A 82 3.34 -19.24 8.06
CA LYS A 82 4.71 -19.42 8.59
C LYS A 82 4.75 -19.47 10.12
N LYS A 83 4.00 -18.59 10.78
CA LYS A 83 3.92 -18.54 12.25
C LYS A 83 3.35 -19.84 12.85
N LEU A 84 2.37 -20.45 12.17
CA LEU A 84 1.76 -21.71 12.59
C LEU A 84 2.73 -22.89 12.48
N THR A 85 3.54 -22.92 11.41
CA THR A 85 4.56 -23.96 11.22
C THR A 85 5.70 -23.86 12.24
N GLU A 86 6.19 -22.66 12.55
CA GLU A 86 7.27 -22.49 13.54
C GLU A 86 6.83 -22.82 14.97
N SER A 87 5.57 -22.54 15.32
CA SER A 87 5.01 -22.89 16.64
C SER A 87 4.77 -24.38 16.83
N LYS A 88 4.66 -25.17 15.75
CA LYS A 88 4.37 -26.61 15.80
C LYS A 88 5.61 -27.47 16.03
N TYR A 89 6.82 -26.90 15.85
CA TYR A 89 8.11 -27.58 15.98
C TYR A 89 8.96 -27.06 17.15
N ARG A 90 8.38 -26.26 18.05
CA ARG A 90 8.92 -25.93 19.37
C ARG A 90 8.21 -26.76 20.43
#